data_AF-A0A8M9QIC9-F1
#
_entry.id   AF-A0A8M9QIC9-F1
#
_cell.length_a   1.000
_cell.length_b   1.000
_cell.length_c   1.000
_cell.angle_alpha   90.00
_cell.angle_beta   90.00
_cell.angle_gamma   90.00
#
_symmetry.space_group_name_H-M   'P 1'
#
loop_
_entity.id
_entity.type
_entity.pdbx_description
1 polymer ?
#
loop_
_entity_poly.entity_id
_entity_poly.type
_entity_poly.pdbx_seq_one_letter_code
_entity_poly.pdbx_strand_id
1 'polypeptide(L)'
;MVYLCFFLHRDEEIREKCGEDAVHYLSFQRHIIGLLVVVGVLSVGIVLPVNFSGNLLENNAYSFGRTTIANLNSGNNLLWLHTSFAFMYLLLTVYSMRRHTSKMHYKEDDLVKRTLFISNISKYAEESHIKQHFEQAYENCVVLEARVCYNVAKLMSLNAERKKTERSKKFFTDLMAKEHMPTMINPKPCGHLCCCAITGCEEEEAVSYYTKLEAKLKEEYRKEKEKVNTKPLGMAFVTFQNEAMTAIILKDFNACQCQGCKCRLEPRSSQFSDGLHVYNWSVSYAPDPQNVRW
;
A
#
# COMPACT_ATOMS: atom_id res chain seq x y z
N MET A 1 -17.95 5.53 29.23
CA MET A 1 -17.83 4.06 29.20
C MET A 1 -17.07 3.53 27.98
N VAL A 2 -17.31 4.05 26.77
CA VAL A 2 -16.60 3.63 25.53
C VAL A 2 -15.07 3.80 25.62
N TYR A 3 -14.60 4.88 26.25
CA TYR A 3 -13.16 5.15 26.40
C TYR A 3 -12.41 4.12 27.25
N LEU A 4 -13.01 3.58 28.31
CA LEU A 4 -12.33 2.57 29.15
C LEU A 4 -12.18 1.23 28.44
N CYS A 5 -13.17 0.81 27.63
CA CYS A 5 -13.06 -0.40 26.81
C CYS A 5 -11.92 -0.31 25.78
N PHE A 6 -11.68 0.89 25.24
CA PHE A 6 -10.64 1.11 24.23
C PHE A 6 -9.22 0.98 24.79
N PHE A 7 -9.02 1.30 26.07
CA PHE A 7 -7.74 1.15 26.77
C PHE A 7 -7.53 -0.26 27.35
N LEU A 8 -8.62 -1.00 27.63
CA LEU A 8 -8.57 -2.33 28.25
C LEU A 8 -8.39 -3.48 27.25
N HIS A 9 -8.68 -3.28 25.96
CA HIS A 9 -8.39 -4.31 24.96
C HIS A 9 -6.88 -4.52 24.86
N ARG A 10 -6.45 -5.74 25.19
CA ARG A 10 -5.07 -6.20 25.02
C ARG A 10 -4.74 -6.11 23.53
N ASP A 11 -3.68 -5.37 23.21
CA ASP A 11 -3.19 -5.22 21.84
C ASP A 11 -2.97 -6.59 21.15
N GLU A 12 -2.72 -7.65 21.93
CA GLU A 12 -2.63 -9.03 21.48
C GLU A 12 -3.92 -9.57 20.83
N GLU A 13 -5.10 -9.33 21.42
CA GLU A 13 -6.37 -9.83 20.88
C GLU A 13 -6.72 -9.12 19.57
N ILE A 14 -6.40 -7.82 19.47
CA ILE A 14 -6.57 -7.05 18.24
C ILE A 14 -5.56 -7.53 17.19
N ARG A 15 -4.30 -7.77 17.57
CA ARG A 15 -3.27 -8.31 16.68
C ARG A 15 -3.72 -9.64 16.06
N GLU A 16 -4.26 -10.54 16.86
CA GLU A 16 -4.76 -11.84 16.40
C GLU A 16 -5.96 -11.73 15.46
N LYS A 17 -6.88 -10.81 15.71
CA LYS A 17 -8.13 -10.68 14.93
C LYS A 17 -8.01 -9.81 13.68
N CYS A 18 -7.21 -8.74 13.75
CA CYS A 18 -7.20 -7.67 12.76
C CYS A 18 -5.82 -7.44 12.12
N GLY A 19 -4.77 -8.10 12.62
CA GLY A 19 -3.41 -7.93 12.13
C GLY A 19 -2.66 -6.77 12.81
N GLU A 20 -1.37 -6.67 12.50
CA GLU A 20 -0.45 -5.73 13.12
C GLU A 20 -0.69 -4.27 12.69
N ASP A 21 -1.05 -4.06 11.42
CA ASP A 21 -1.43 -2.75 10.88
C ASP A 21 -2.55 -2.09 11.70
N ALA A 22 -3.57 -2.87 12.07
CA ALA A 22 -4.67 -2.39 12.89
C ALA A 22 -4.18 -1.94 14.28
N VAL A 23 -3.26 -2.69 14.89
CA VAL A 23 -2.67 -2.34 16.18
C VAL A 23 -1.85 -1.06 16.07
N HIS A 24 -1.04 -0.89 15.03
CA HIS A 24 -0.29 0.34 14.79
C HIS A 24 -1.22 1.55 14.62
N TYR A 25 -2.26 1.41 13.81
CA TYR A 25 -3.25 2.46 13.59
C TYR A 25 -3.96 2.86 14.89
N LEU A 26 -4.45 1.88 15.66
CA LEU A 26 -5.14 2.14 16.93
C LEU A 26 -4.18 2.71 17.99
N SER A 27 -2.93 2.25 18.02
CA SER A 27 -1.89 2.81 18.87
C SER A 27 -1.67 4.29 18.53
N PHE A 28 -1.55 4.65 17.26
CA PHE A 28 -1.42 6.05 16.82
C PHE A 28 -2.61 6.90 17.30
N GLN A 29 -3.85 6.40 17.11
CA GLN A 29 -5.05 7.08 17.59
C GLN A 29 -5.04 7.29 19.11
N ARG A 30 -4.65 6.28 19.90
CA ARG A 30 -4.55 6.40 21.37
C ARG A 30 -3.56 7.51 21.77
N HIS A 31 -2.43 7.64 21.08
CA HIS A 31 -1.46 8.71 21.33
C HIS A 31 -2.03 10.10 20.96
N ILE A 32 -2.72 10.22 19.83
CA ILE A 32 -3.38 11.49 19.44
C ILE A 32 -4.45 11.88 20.46
N ILE A 33 -5.30 10.94 20.89
CA ILE A 33 -6.34 11.19 21.88
C ILE A 33 -5.70 11.64 23.19
N GLY A 34 -4.64 10.98 23.64
CA GLY A 34 -3.88 11.38 24.83
C GLY A 34 -3.32 12.80 24.71
N LEU A 35 -2.71 13.13 23.57
CA LEU A 35 -2.20 14.48 23.28
C LEU A 35 -3.33 15.52 23.30
N LEU A 36 -4.46 15.23 22.66
CA LEU A 36 -5.62 16.11 22.61
C LEU A 36 -6.21 16.36 24.01
N VAL A 37 -6.26 15.34 24.86
CA VAL A 37 -6.71 15.49 26.26
C VAL A 37 -5.77 16.42 27.02
N VAL A 38 -4.44 16.24 26.92
CA VAL A 38 -3.47 17.10 27.61
C VAL A 38 -3.55 18.54 27.13
N VAL A 39 -3.55 18.76 25.80
CA VAL A 39 -3.69 20.09 25.20
C VAL A 39 -5.03 20.72 25.58
N GLY A 40 -6.12 19.94 25.58
CA GLY A 40 -7.45 20.38 25.97
C GLY A 40 -7.52 20.82 27.43
N VAL A 41 -6.96 20.04 28.36
CA VAL A 41 -6.90 20.41 29.79
C VAL A 41 -6.09 21.69 30.01
N LEU A 42 -4.94 21.82 29.34
CA LEU A 42 -4.12 23.04 29.45
C LEU A 42 -4.81 24.26 28.82
N SER A 43 -5.50 24.07 27.70
CA SER A 43 -6.22 25.13 27.00
C SER A 43 -7.42 25.62 27.82
N VAL A 44 -8.25 24.70 28.31
CA VAL A 44 -9.43 25.04 29.13
C VAL A 44 -9.04 25.51 30.52
N GLY A 45 -8.00 24.94 31.12
CA GLY A 45 -7.58 25.25 32.49
C GLY A 45 -6.76 26.53 32.63
N ILE A 46 -6.05 26.96 31.58
CA ILE A 46 -5.13 28.11 31.66
C ILE A 46 -5.43 29.14 30.57
N VAL A 47 -5.38 28.74 29.30
CA VAL A 47 -5.52 29.68 28.17
C VAL A 47 -6.92 30.33 28.15
N LEU A 48 -7.96 29.57 28.43
CA LEU A 48 -9.34 30.04 28.41
C LEU A 48 -9.62 31.06 29.55
N PRO A 49 -9.27 30.81 30.82
CA PRO A 49 -9.36 31.83 31.87
C PRO A 49 -8.56 33.10 31.56
N VAL A 50 -7.36 32.95 31.00
CA VAL A 50 -6.53 34.07 30.56
C VAL A 50 -7.26 34.89 29.50
N ASN A 51 -7.85 34.26 28.48
CA ASN A 51 -8.64 34.96 27.46
C ASN A 51 -9.84 35.69 28.06
N PHE A 52 -10.56 35.07 29.00
CA PHE A 52 -11.70 35.69 29.69
C PHE A 52 -11.32 36.88 30.57
N SER A 53 -10.10 36.91 31.11
CA SER A 53 -9.58 38.03 31.91
C SER A 53 -9.40 39.32 31.11
N GLY A 54 -9.39 39.22 29.78
CA GLY A 54 -9.31 40.37 28.89
C GLY A 54 -10.54 41.27 28.96
N ASN A 55 -10.35 42.55 28.66
CA ASN A 55 -11.38 43.59 28.75
C ASN A 55 -11.59 44.37 27.43
N LEU A 56 -11.09 43.88 26.30
CA LEU A 56 -11.21 44.58 25.02
C LEU A 56 -12.59 44.43 24.38
N LEU A 57 -13.26 43.30 24.59
CA LEU A 57 -14.57 43.03 24.01
C LEU A 57 -15.69 43.30 25.01
N GLU A 58 -16.85 43.72 24.51
CA GLU A 58 -18.04 43.95 25.32
C GLU A 58 -18.42 42.71 26.16
N ASN A 59 -18.99 42.95 27.34
CA ASN A 59 -19.37 41.90 28.29
C ASN A 59 -20.62 41.10 27.85
N ASN A 60 -20.66 40.62 26.62
CA ASN A 60 -21.70 39.73 26.12
C ASN A 60 -21.27 38.26 26.28
N ALA A 61 -22.10 37.43 26.92
CA ALA A 61 -21.81 36.01 27.12
C ALA A 61 -21.75 35.22 25.79
N TYR A 62 -22.39 35.72 24.73
CA TYR A 62 -22.46 35.07 23.42
C TYR A 62 -21.30 35.44 22.48
N SER A 63 -20.42 36.37 22.86
CA SER A 63 -19.31 36.75 21.99
C SER A 63 -18.16 35.75 22.07
N PHE A 64 -18.07 34.85 21.10
CA PHE A 64 -16.97 33.89 20.93
C PHE A 64 -15.59 34.55 20.97
N GLY A 65 -15.46 35.81 20.54
CA GLY A 65 -14.20 36.56 20.60
C GLY A 65 -13.57 36.58 22.00
N ARG A 66 -14.38 36.53 23.07
CA ARG A 66 -13.90 36.51 24.47
C ARG A 66 -13.10 35.27 24.84
N THR A 67 -13.29 34.16 24.13
CA THR A 67 -12.53 32.92 24.36
C THR A 67 -11.21 32.88 23.60
N THR A 68 -10.84 33.97 22.92
CA THR A 68 -9.66 34.05 22.05
C THR A 68 -8.72 35.17 22.49
N ILE A 69 -7.52 35.19 21.89
CA ILE A 69 -6.50 36.22 22.10
C ILE A 69 -7.01 37.64 21.79
N ALA A 70 -8.09 37.79 21.01
CA ALA A 70 -8.68 39.08 20.64
C ALA A 70 -9.24 39.87 21.83
N ASN A 71 -9.49 39.24 22.98
CA ASN A 71 -9.96 39.92 24.18
C ASN A 71 -8.83 40.58 25.00
N LEU A 72 -7.56 40.29 24.68
CA LEU A 72 -6.39 40.75 25.43
C LEU A 72 -5.78 42.02 24.83
N ASN A 73 -5.51 43.01 25.68
CA ASN A 73 -4.84 44.24 25.27
C ASN A 73 -3.37 44.00 24.86
N SER A 74 -2.91 44.63 23.78
CA SER A 74 -1.58 44.49 23.20
C SER A 74 -0.43 44.84 24.16
N GLY A 75 -0.70 45.66 25.19
CA GLY A 75 0.27 46.03 26.21
C GLY A 75 0.41 45.04 27.37
N ASN A 76 -0.34 43.93 27.38
CA ASN A 76 -0.37 43.00 28.51
C ASN A 76 0.63 41.85 28.34
N ASN A 77 1.40 41.54 29.40
CA ASN A 77 2.31 40.40 29.46
C ASN A 77 1.61 39.05 29.26
N LEU A 78 0.28 38.99 29.35
CA LEU A 78 -0.52 37.79 29.04
C LEU A 78 -0.34 37.30 27.60
N LEU A 79 0.03 38.15 26.64
CA LEU A 79 0.31 37.70 25.27
C LEU A 79 1.52 36.76 25.20
N TRP A 80 2.52 36.94 26.08
CA TRP A 80 3.67 36.04 26.17
C TRP A 80 3.27 34.64 26.62
N LEU A 81 2.20 34.50 27.41
CA LEU A 81 1.67 33.21 27.81
C LEU A 81 1.24 32.40 26.58
N HIS A 82 0.54 33.00 25.62
CA HIS A 82 0.17 32.31 24.37
C HIS A 82 1.40 31.82 23.61
N THR A 83 2.43 32.65 23.49
CA THR A 83 3.68 32.27 22.83
C THR A 83 4.36 31.10 23.56
N SER A 84 4.48 31.17 24.88
CA SER A 84 5.06 30.08 25.69
C SER A 84 4.26 28.77 25.57
N PHE A 85 2.92 28.84 25.61
CA PHE A 85 2.06 27.68 25.44
C PHE A 85 2.12 27.10 24.02
N ALA A 86 2.24 27.94 22.99
CA ALA A 86 2.42 27.48 21.61
C ALA A 86 3.73 26.68 21.46
N PHE A 87 4.84 27.16 22.02
CA PHE A 87 6.10 26.41 22.06
C PHE A 87 5.97 25.12 22.88
N MET A 88 5.31 25.16 24.04
CA MET A 88 5.07 23.97 24.86
C MET A 88 4.23 22.92 24.12
N TYR A 89 3.15 23.31 23.44
CA TYR A 89 2.32 22.40 22.65
C TYR A 89 3.08 21.82 21.46
N LEU A 90 3.94 22.61 20.80
CA LEU A 90 4.83 22.11 19.76
C LEU A 90 5.78 21.04 20.31
N LEU A 91 6.47 21.34 21.41
CA LEU A 91 7.39 20.40 22.06
C LEU A 91 6.69 19.10 22.50
N LEU A 92 5.50 19.23 23.09
CA LEU A 92 4.69 18.09 23.50
C LEU A 92 4.27 17.23 22.30
N THR A 93 3.84 17.87 21.20
CA THR A 93 3.47 17.19 19.96
C THR A 93 4.66 16.45 19.37
N VAL A 94 5.81 17.11 19.24
CA VAL A 94 7.05 16.50 18.71
C VAL A 94 7.50 15.34 19.59
N TYR A 95 7.46 15.49 20.92
CA TYR A 95 7.81 14.43 21.86
C TYR A 95 6.88 13.22 21.73
N SER A 96 5.57 13.45 21.70
CA SER A 96 4.56 12.40 21.54
C SER A 96 4.74 11.67 20.21
N MET A 97 4.95 12.41 19.12
CA MET A 97 5.18 11.84 17.79
C MET A 97 6.48 11.03 17.74
N ARG A 98 7.59 11.56 18.26
CA ARG A 98 8.87 10.81 18.31
C ARG A 98 8.76 9.52 19.11
N ARG A 99 8.10 9.56 20.26
CA ARG A 99 7.88 8.37 21.11
C ARG A 99 6.99 7.33 20.42
N HIS A 100 6.01 7.78 19.65
CA HIS A 100 5.17 6.89 18.85
C HIS A 100 5.98 6.27 17.70
N THR A 101 6.68 7.10 16.91
CA THR A 101 7.53 6.65 15.80
C THR A 101 8.61 5.67 16.27
N SER A 102 9.23 5.89 17.43
CA SER A 102 10.24 4.97 17.97
C SER A 102 9.68 3.59 18.33
N LYS A 103 8.36 3.47 18.53
CA LYS A 103 7.68 2.19 18.79
C LYS A 103 7.14 1.53 17.53
N MET A 104 7.10 2.23 16.39
CA MET A 104 6.67 1.67 15.11
C MET A 104 7.81 0.85 14.52
N HIS A 105 7.82 -0.47 14.75
CA HIS A 105 8.77 -1.40 14.13
C HIS A 105 8.35 -1.81 12.70
N TYR A 106 7.65 -0.92 11.99
CA TYR A 106 6.84 -1.16 10.79
C TYR A 106 7.58 -1.69 9.54
N LYS A 107 8.90 -1.89 9.58
CA LYS A 107 9.66 -2.20 8.35
C LYS A 107 10.15 -3.63 8.25
N GLU A 108 10.14 -4.40 9.33
CA GLU A 108 10.79 -5.71 9.31
C GLU A 108 9.85 -6.89 9.03
N ASP A 109 8.57 -6.80 9.41
CA ASP A 109 7.66 -7.95 9.34
C ASP A 109 6.92 -8.08 7.98
N ASP A 110 6.75 -7.00 7.22
CA ASP A 110 6.12 -7.01 5.88
C ASP A 110 7.07 -7.49 4.75
N LEU A 111 8.33 -7.76 5.08
CA LEU A 111 9.36 -8.14 4.12
C LEU A 111 9.63 -9.64 4.19
N VAL A 112 9.62 -10.29 3.04
CA VAL A 112 10.09 -11.68 2.95
C VAL A 112 11.61 -11.65 3.01
N LYS A 113 12.18 -11.66 4.22
CA LYS A 113 13.63 -11.51 4.47
C LYS A 113 14.50 -12.51 3.69
N ARG A 114 13.94 -13.64 3.25
CA ARG A 114 14.62 -14.66 2.43
C ARG A 114 14.57 -14.41 0.91
N THR A 115 13.81 -13.42 0.46
CA THR A 115 13.59 -13.15 -0.97
C THR A 115 13.99 -11.72 -1.30
N LEU A 116 14.82 -11.57 -2.34
CA LEU A 116 15.19 -10.26 -2.88
C LEU A 116 14.39 -9.95 -4.13
N PHE A 117 13.90 -8.72 -4.23
CA PHE A 117 13.36 -8.13 -5.44
C PHE A 117 14.47 -7.34 -6.15
N ILE A 118 14.73 -7.71 -7.40
CA ILE A 118 15.79 -7.15 -8.23
C ILE A 118 15.14 -6.49 -9.44
N SER A 119 15.49 -5.25 -9.70
CA SER A 119 15.06 -4.48 -10.88
C SER A 119 16.26 -4.08 -11.75
N ASN A 120 15.99 -3.66 -12.99
CA ASN A 120 16.99 -3.33 -14.02
C ASN A 120 17.86 -4.52 -14.46
N ILE A 121 17.29 -5.73 -14.43
CA ILE A 121 17.92 -6.91 -15.03
C ILE A 121 17.76 -6.81 -16.56
N SER A 122 18.74 -7.35 -17.30
CA SER A 122 18.59 -7.54 -18.75
C SER A 122 17.28 -8.27 -19.06
N LYS A 123 16.46 -7.74 -19.97
CA LYS A 123 15.11 -8.27 -20.25
C LYS A 123 15.11 -9.75 -20.62
N TYR A 124 16.14 -10.23 -21.31
CA TYR A 124 16.24 -11.62 -21.74
C TYR A 124 17.21 -12.44 -20.89
N ALA A 125 17.48 -12.01 -19.65
CA ALA A 125 18.25 -12.80 -18.70
C ALA A 125 17.55 -14.12 -18.40
N GLU A 126 18.30 -15.21 -18.48
CA GLU A 126 17.81 -16.53 -18.08
C GLU A 126 17.84 -16.68 -16.55
N GLU A 127 16.82 -17.36 -16.00
CA GLU A 127 16.72 -17.67 -14.56
C GLU A 127 17.95 -18.45 -14.05
N SER A 128 18.49 -19.34 -14.89
CA SER A 128 19.72 -20.10 -14.65
C SER A 128 20.94 -19.21 -14.42
N HIS A 129 21.15 -18.20 -15.26
CA HIS A 129 22.27 -17.27 -15.16
C HIS A 129 22.16 -16.39 -13.92
N ILE A 130 20.95 -15.91 -13.58
CA ILE A 130 20.72 -15.14 -12.35
C ILE A 130 21.07 -16.01 -11.13
N LYS A 131 20.62 -17.26 -11.12
CA LYS A 131 20.92 -18.23 -10.06
C LYS A 131 22.44 -18.43 -9.91
N GLN A 132 23.11 -18.77 -11.01
CA GLN A 132 24.54 -19.06 -11.02
C GLN A 132 25.38 -17.83 -10.67
N HIS A 133 24.96 -16.61 -11.03
CA HIS A 133 25.62 -15.38 -10.60
C HIS A 133 25.73 -15.31 -9.08
N PHE A 134 24.62 -15.48 -8.36
CA PHE A 134 24.61 -15.41 -6.90
C PHE A 134 25.38 -16.55 -6.24
N GLU A 135 25.24 -17.77 -6.74
CA GLU A 135 25.95 -18.95 -6.21
C GLU A 135 27.48 -18.86 -6.40
N GLN A 136 27.95 -18.14 -7.44
CA GLN A 136 29.38 -17.93 -7.69
C GLN A 136 29.94 -16.66 -7.02
N ALA A 137 29.16 -15.58 -6.98
CA ALA A 137 29.62 -14.30 -6.42
C ALA A 137 29.69 -14.31 -4.89
N TYR A 138 28.84 -15.10 -4.22
CA TYR A 138 28.73 -15.16 -2.77
C TYR A 138 29.04 -16.56 -2.24
N GLU A 139 30.04 -16.67 -1.36
CA GLU A 139 30.42 -17.94 -0.73
C GLU A 139 29.27 -18.52 0.10
N ASN A 140 29.07 -19.85 0.01
CA ASN A 140 27.98 -20.56 0.70
C ASN A 140 26.57 -20.04 0.35
N CYS A 141 26.41 -19.35 -0.78
CA CYS A 141 25.12 -18.90 -1.26
C CYS A 141 24.39 -20.04 -1.98
N VAL A 142 23.20 -20.37 -1.46
CA VAL A 142 22.29 -21.32 -2.10
C VAL A 142 21.02 -20.59 -2.50
N VAL A 143 20.76 -20.55 -3.80
CA VAL A 143 19.55 -19.96 -4.37
C VAL A 143 18.52 -21.06 -4.58
N LEU A 144 17.40 -20.95 -3.86
CA LEU A 144 16.30 -21.91 -3.95
C LEU A 144 15.53 -21.73 -5.24
N GLU A 145 15.24 -20.48 -5.60
CA GLU A 145 14.40 -20.15 -6.74
C GLU A 145 14.73 -18.76 -7.28
N ALA A 146 14.70 -18.61 -8.61
CA ALA A 146 14.74 -17.31 -9.28
C ALA A 146 13.56 -17.24 -10.24
N ARG A 147 12.69 -16.24 -10.10
CA ARG A 147 11.49 -16.04 -10.92
C ARG A 147 11.56 -14.70 -11.65
N VAL A 148 11.63 -14.74 -12.96
CA VAL A 148 11.57 -13.51 -13.79
C VAL A 148 10.13 -12.99 -13.85
N CYS A 149 9.99 -11.68 -13.81
CA CYS A 149 8.70 -10.98 -13.90
C CYS A 149 8.33 -10.71 -15.36
N TYR A 150 7.08 -11.00 -15.72
CA TYR A 150 6.54 -10.81 -17.06
C TYR A 150 5.37 -9.83 -17.07
N ASN A 151 5.14 -9.19 -18.22
CA ASN A 151 3.98 -8.34 -18.41
C ASN A 151 2.71 -9.19 -18.53
N VAL A 152 1.95 -9.25 -17.44
CA VAL A 152 0.68 -9.99 -17.31
C VAL A 152 -0.56 -9.10 -17.36
N ALA A 153 -0.43 -7.80 -17.65
CA ALA A 153 -1.54 -6.84 -17.55
C ALA A 153 -2.77 -7.25 -18.39
N LYS A 154 -2.53 -7.70 -19.64
CA LYS A 154 -3.60 -8.19 -20.53
C LYS A 154 -4.19 -9.53 -20.04
N LEU A 155 -3.37 -10.40 -19.46
CA LEU A 155 -3.85 -11.67 -18.91
C LEU A 155 -4.76 -11.41 -17.68
N MET A 156 -4.38 -10.45 -16.84
CA MET A 156 -5.18 -10.00 -15.70
C MET A 156 -6.50 -9.36 -16.14
N SER A 157 -6.49 -8.50 -17.16
CA SER A 157 -7.72 -7.89 -17.69
C SER A 157 -8.68 -8.95 -18.24
N LEU A 158 -8.17 -9.89 -19.04
CA LEU A 158 -8.94 -11.03 -19.57
C LEU A 158 -9.54 -11.89 -18.44
N ASN A 159 -8.77 -12.17 -17.37
CA ASN A 159 -9.29 -12.92 -16.21
C ASN A 159 -10.37 -12.14 -15.45
N ALA A 160 -10.23 -10.82 -15.32
CA ALA A 160 -11.23 -9.97 -14.68
C ALA A 160 -12.55 -9.96 -15.49
N GLU A 161 -12.46 -9.80 -16.82
CA GLU A 161 -13.62 -9.90 -17.73
C GLU A 161 -14.25 -11.29 -17.71
N ARG A 162 -13.45 -12.36 -17.68
CA ARG A 162 -13.94 -13.74 -17.55
C ARG A 162 -14.72 -13.94 -16.26
N LYS A 163 -14.19 -13.49 -15.11
CA LYS A 163 -14.90 -13.56 -13.81
C LYS A 163 -16.19 -12.74 -13.81
N LYS A 164 -16.22 -11.57 -14.47
CA LYS A 164 -17.43 -10.77 -14.65
C LYS A 164 -18.48 -11.50 -15.48
N THR A 165 -18.05 -12.11 -16.60
CA THR A 165 -18.88 -12.92 -17.50
C THR A 165 -19.44 -14.14 -16.79
N GLU A 166 -18.63 -14.85 -16.02
CA GLU A 166 -19.03 -16.02 -15.23
C GLU A 166 -20.12 -15.67 -14.20
N ARG A 167 -19.97 -14.55 -13.49
CA ARG A 167 -21.02 -14.05 -12.57
C ARG A 167 -22.31 -13.69 -13.30
N SER A 168 -22.21 -13.04 -14.47
CA SER A 168 -23.37 -12.65 -15.27
C SER A 168 -24.09 -13.88 -15.82
N LYS A 169 -23.34 -14.85 -16.36
CA LYS A 169 -23.87 -16.14 -16.81
C LYS A 169 -24.63 -16.83 -15.68
N LYS A 170 -24.02 -16.94 -14.49
CA LYS A 170 -24.67 -17.54 -13.31
C LYS A 170 -25.99 -16.85 -12.99
N PHE A 171 -25.98 -15.51 -12.93
CA PHE A 171 -27.19 -14.72 -12.67
C PHE A 171 -28.32 -15.02 -13.66
N PHE A 172 -28.04 -15.01 -14.97
CA PHE A 172 -29.08 -15.27 -15.99
C PHE A 172 -29.50 -16.73 -16.05
N THR A 173 -28.62 -17.68 -15.75
CA THR A 173 -28.99 -19.09 -15.60
C THR A 173 -29.94 -19.28 -14.40
N ASP A 174 -29.63 -18.68 -13.25
CA ASP A 174 -30.45 -18.76 -12.05
C ASP A 174 -31.82 -18.07 -12.28
N LEU A 175 -31.84 -16.96 -13.02
CA LEU A 175 -33.06 -16.25 -13.41
C LEU A 175 -33.94 -17.09 -14.35
N MET A 176 -33.33 -17.70 -15.37
CA MET A 176 -34.03 -18.61 -16.31
C MET A 176 -34.61 -19.83 -15.59
N ALA A 177 -33.89 -20.40 -14.61
CA ALA A 177 -34.39 -21.51 -13.80
C ALA A 177 -35.58 -21.11 -12.91
N LYS A 178 -35.65 -19.85 -12.48
CA LYS A 178 -36.73 -19.32 -11.65
C LYS A 178 -37.97 -18.94 -12.48
N GLU A 179 -37.78 -18.18 -13.55
CA GLU A 179 -38.88 -17.60 -14.34
C GLU A 179 -39.34 -18.50 -15.49
N HIS A 180 -38.56 -19.54 -15.82
CA HIS A 180 -38.82 -20.47 -16.92
C HIS A 180 -38.91 -19.77 -18.29
N MET A 181 -38.38 -18.55 -18.39
CA MET A 181 -38.34 -17.75 -19.60
C MET A 181 -36.91 -17.27 -19.85
N PRO A 182 -36.40 -17.37 -21.09
CA PRO A 182 -35.10 -16.82 -21.44
C PRO A 182 -35.11 -15.30 -21.33
N THR A 183 -34.14 -14.73 -20.61
CA THR A 183 -33.94 -13.28 -20.58
C THR A 183 -33.25 -12.82 -21.85
N MET A 184 -33.85 -11.86 -22.54
CA MET A 184 -33.26 -11.21 -23.71
C MET A 184 -32.43 -10.00 -23.25
N ILE A 185 -31.21 -9.88 -23.77
CA ILE A 185 -30.31 -8.76 -23.48
C ILE A 185 -29.83 -8.11 -24.77
N ASN A 186 -29.57 -6.81 -24.71
CA ASN A 186 -28.87 -6.12 -25.77
C ASN A 186 -27.40 -5.91 -25.35
N PRO A 187 -26.46 -6.68 -25.90
CA PRO A 187 -25.06 -6.65 -25.45
C PRO A 187 -24.30 -5.39 -25.87
N LYS A 188 -24.86 -4.61 -26.80
CA LYS A 188 -24.21 -3.43 -27.35
C LYS A 188 -24.67 -2.17 -26.60
N PRO A 189 -23.80 -1.17 -26.42
CA PRO A 189 -24.14 0.07 -25.70
C PRO A 189 -25.32 0.83 -26.34
N CYS A 190 -25.56 0.68 -27.65
CA CYS A 190 -26.75 1.21 -28.32
C CYS A 190 -28.05 0.74 -27.66
N GLY A 191 -28.12 -0.50 -27.17
CA GLY A 191 -29.30 -1.06 -26.52
C GLY A 191 -29.61 -0.48 -25.15
N HIS A 192 -28.61 0.13 -24.49
CA HIS A 192 -28.82 0.81 -23.23
C HIS A 192 -29.36 2.24 -23.40
N LEU A 193 -29.20 2.81 -24.61
CA LEU A 193 -29.52 4.21 -24.92
C LEU A 193 -30.74 4.36 -25.83
N CYS A 194 -31.16 3.31 -26.54
CA CYS A 194 -32.22 3.40 -27.52
C CYS A 194 -33.18 2.21 -27.39
N CYS A 195 -34.47 2.49 -27.25
CA CYS A 195 -35.54 1.49 -27.19
C CYS A 195 -35.89 0.87 -28.56
N CYS A 196 -35.16 1.24 -29.62
CA CYS A 196 -35.44 0.75 -30.96
C CYS A 196 -34.60 -0.50 -31.24
N ALA A 197 -35.26 -1.53 -31.78
CA ALA A 197 -34.57 -2.65 -32.43
C ALA A 197 -33.87 -2.14 -33.70
N ILE A 198 -32.71 -1.50 -33.54
CA ILE A 198 -31.87 -1.06 -34.65
C ILE A 198 -31.22 -2.31 -35.25
N THR A 199 -31.26 -2.46 -36.57
CA THR A 199 -30.52 -3.52 -37.28
C THR A 199 -29.05 -3.53 -36.83
N GLY A 200 -28.62 -4.65 -36.25
CA GLY A 200 -27.29 -4.81 -35.66
C GLY A 200 -27.22 -4.65 -34.13
N CYS A 201 -28.28 -4.21 -33.46
CA CYS A 201 -28.41 -4.23 -31.99
C CYS A 201 -29.56 -5.17 -31.57
N GLU A 202 -29.62 -6.35 -32.21
CA GLU A 202 -30.64 -7.36 -31.92
C GLU A 202 -30.46 -7.93 -30.52
N GLU A 203 -31.57 -8.28 -29.88
CA GLU A 203 -31.54 -8.92 -28.59
C GLU A 203 -31.03 -10.37 -28.73
N GLU A 204 -30.13 -10.76 -27.84
CA GLU A 204 -29.64 -12.13 -27.73
C GLU A 204 -30.11 -12.74 -26.41
N GLU A 205 -30.37 -14.05 -26.40
CA GLU A 205 -30.62 -14.79 -25.17
C GLU A 205 -29.40 -14.68 -24.25
N ALA A 206 -29.60 -14.19 -23.02
CA ALA A 206 -28.52 -13.86 -22.10
C ALA A 206 -27.61 -15.06 -21.77
N VAL A 207 -28.19 -16.23 -21.51
CA VAL A 207 -27.41 -17.44 -21.19
C VAL A 207 -26.55 -17.86 -22.39
N SER A 208 -27.12 -17.84 -23.61
CA SER A 208 -26.39 -18.10 -24.86
C SER A 208 -25.27 -17.10 -25.10
N TYR A 209 -25.55 -15.80 -24.97
CA TYR A 209 -24.56 -14.73 -25.13
C TYR A 209 -23.39 -14.89 -24.14
N TYR A 210 -23.66 -15.01 -22.84
CA TYR A 210 -22.61 -15.14 -21.84
C TYR A 210 -21.86 -16.47 -21.95
N THR A 211 -22.49 -17.54 -22.44
CA THR A 211 -21.81 -18.81 -22.74
C THR A 211 -20.80 -18.65 -23.88
N LYS A 212 -21.19 -18.00 -24.98
CA LYS A 212 -20.28 -17.71 -26.11
C LYS A 212 -19.16 -16.76 -25.69
N LEU A 213 -19.48 -15.71 -24.92
CA LEU A 213 -18.50 -14.75 -24.41
C LEU A 213 -17.49 -15.41 -23.46
N GLU A 214 -17.94 -16.29 -22.57
CA GLU A 214 -17.07 -17.05 -21.68
C GLU A 214 -16.10 -17.94 -22.48
N ALA A 215 -16.58 -18.64 -23.51
CA ALA A 215 -15.75 -19.46 -24.37
C ALA A 215 -14.70 -18.62 -25.13
N LYS A 216 -15.11 -17.46 -25.68
CA LYS A 216 -14.20 -16.51 -26.34
C LYS A 216 -13.11 -16.01 -25.39
N LEU A 217 -13.49 -15.57 -24.19
CA LEU A 217 -12.54 -15.07 -23.18
C LEU A 217 -11.58 -16.17 -22.68
N LYS A 218 -12.05 -17.42 -22.54
CA LYS A 218 -11.18 -18.56 -22.20
C LYS A 218 -10.13 -18.81 -23.28
N GLU A 219 -10.51 -18.73 -24.55
CA GLU A 219 -9.59 -18.93 -25.67
C GLU A 219 -8.59 -17.76 -25.80
N GLU A 220 -9.04 -16.52 -25.66
CA GLU A 220 -8.15 -15.35 -25.64
C GLU A 220 -7.17 -15.40 -24.46
N TYR A 221 -7.65 -15.81 -23.28
CA TYR A 221 -6.81 -16.02 -22.10
C TYR A 221 -5.75 -17.09 -22.36
N ARG A 222 -6.11 -18.23 -22.98
CA ARG A 222 -5.16 -19.28 -23.35
C ARG A 222 -4.08 -18.77 -24.31
N LYS A 223 -4.49 -18.08 -25.39
CA LYS A 223 -3.57 -17.47 -26.37
C LYS A 223 -2.65 -16.43 -25.75
N GLU A 224 -3.15 -15.64 -24.81
CA GLU A 224 -2.32 -14.64 -24.11
C GLU A 224 -1.36 -15.32 -23.13
N LYS A 225 -1.80 -16.35 -22.41
CA LYS A 225 -0.98 -17.14 -21.48
C LYS A 225 0.25 -17.76 -22.16
N GLU A 226 0.09 -18.26 -23.38
CA GLU A 226 1.19 -18.80 -24.20
C GLU A 226 2.24 -17.75 -24.58
N LYS A 227 1.87 -16.46 -24.60
CA LYS A 227 2.75 -15.34 -24.97
C LYS A 227 3.39 -14.64 -23.77
N VAL A 228 2.98 -14.93 -22.54
CA VAL A 228 3.46 -14.22 -21.33
C VAL A 228 4.98 -14.23 -21.23
N ASN A 229 5.59 -15.39 -21.45
CA ASN A 229 7.04 -15.57 -21.31
C ASN A 229 7.85 -14.79 -22.36
N THR A 230 7.19 -14.25 -23.41
CA THR A 230 7.84 -13.42 -24.44
C THR A 230 7.93 -11.95 -24.08
N LYS A 231 7.37 -11.54 -22.93
CA LYS A 231 7.26 -10.13 -22.49
C LYS A 231 7.92 -9.88 -21.13
N PRO A 232 9.23 -10.15 -20.97
CA PRO A 232 9.91 -9.94 -19.69
C PRO A 232 10.05 -8.45 -19.35
N LEU A 233 9.95 -8.14 -18.05
CA LEU A 233 9.97 -6.77 -17.55
C LEU A 233 11.37 -6.28 -17.13
N GLY A 234 12.37 -7.17 -17.05
CA GLY A 234 13.69 -6.84 -16.49
C GLY A 234 13.68 -6.75 -14.96
N MET A 235 12.83 -7.54 -14.31
CA MET A 235 12.72 -7.65 -12.86
C MET A 235 12.64 -9.13 -12.46
N ALA A 236 13.11 -9.49 -11.28
CA ALA A 236 13.06 -10.86 -10.77
C ALA A 236 12.92 -10.90 -9.24
N PHE A 237 12.28 -11.97 -8.76
CA PHE A 237 12.30 -12.37 -7.35
C PHE A 237 13.26 -13.52 -7.18
N VAL A 238 14.21 -13.40 -6.27
CA VAL A 238 15.23 -14.43 -6.00
C VAL A 238 15.15 -14.84 -4.54
N THR A 239 14.85 -16.12 -4.30
CA THR A 239 14.65 -16.72 -2.98
C THR A 239 15.91 -17.47 -2.57
N PHE A 240 16.43 -17.14 -1.39
CA PHE A 240 17.67 -17.69 -0.85
C PHE A 240 17.39 -18.66 0.31
N GLN A 241 18.34 -19.55 0.57
CA GLN A 241 18.21 -20.50 1.67
C GLN A 241 18.13 -19.80 3.03
N ASN A 242 18.96 -18.78 3.27
CA ASN A 242 19.11 -18.14 4.59
C ASN A 242 18.97 -16.61 4.50
N GLU A 243 18.36 -15.99 5.51
CA GLU A 243 18.22 -14.52 5.63
C GLU A 243 19.57 -13.79 5.79
N ALA A 244 20.57 -14.47 6.35
CA ALA A 244 21.92 -13.91 6.43
C ALA A 244 22.49 -13.61 5.04
N MET A 245 22.15 -14.43 4.04
CA MET A 245 22.65 -14.27 2.68
C MET A 245 22.03 -13.07 1.98
N THR A 246 20.71 -12.90 2.11
CA THR A 246 20.02 -11.72 1.57
C THR A 246 20.53 -10.42 2.20
N ALA A 247 20.82 -10.43 3.51
CA ALA A 247 21.40 -9.27 4.19
C ALA A 247 22.80 -8.92 3.67
N ILE A 248 23.65 -9.92 3.41
CA ILE A 248 24.99 -9.72 2.83
C ILE A 248 24.88 -9.13 1.41
N ILE A 249 24.05 -9.74 0.56
CA ILE A 249 23.84 -9.28 -0.83
C ILE A 249 23.27 -7.87 -0.83
N LEU A 250 22.24 -7.60 -0.02
CA LEU A 250 21.62 -6.29 0.07
C LEU A 250 22.63 -5.24 0.54
N LYS A 251 23.50 -5.58 1.49
CA LYS A 251 24.58 -4.69 1.95
C LYS A 251 25.57 -4.42 0.82
N ASP A 252 25.96 -5.42 0.04
CA ASP A 252 26.91 -5.31 -1.06
C ASP A 252 26.38 -4.39 -2.19
N PHE A 253 25.15 -4.63 -2.66
CA PHE A 253 24.53 -3.78 -3.70
C PHE A 253 24.23 -2.35 -3.21
N ASN A 254 24.02 -2.15 -1.91
CA ASN A 254 23.81 -0.83 -1.31
C ASN A 254 25.07 -0.20 -0.72
N ALA A 255 26.24 -0.85 -0.83
CA ALA A 255 27.52 -0.36 -0.31
C ALA A 255 28.11 0.75 -1.21
N CYS A 256 27.31 1.75 -1.60
CA CYS A 256 27.74 3.14 -1.74
C CYS A 256 26.59 4.08 -2.12
N GLN A 257 25.96 4.67 -1.11
CA GLN A 257 25.28 5.97 -1.19
C GLN A 257 25.73 6.82 0.00
N CYS A 258 27.02 7.13 0.06
CA CYS A 258 27.60 8.00 1.08
C CYS A 258 27.83 9.40 0.50
N GLN A 259 26.98 10.36 0.89
CA GLN A 259 27.15 11.82 0.80
C GLN A 259 28.21 12.35 -0.20
N GLY A 260 27.87 12.44 -1.48
CA GLY A 260 28.59 13.29 -2.45
C GLY A 260 29.85 12.71 -3.12
N CYS A 261 30.37 11.55 -2.69
CA CYS A 261 31.49 10.88 -3.36
C CYS A 261 31.01 9.66 -4.17
N LYS A 262 31.23 9.67 -5.49
CA LYS A 262 30.95 8.54 -6.41
C LYS A 262 32.01 7.43 -6.29
N CYS A 263 32.19 6.85 -5.10
CA CYS A 263 33.01 5.64 -4.97
C CYS A 263 32.09 4.42 -5.07
N ARG A 264 31.53 4.12 -6.26
CA ARG A 264 30.77 2.87 -6.43
C ARG A 264 31.71 1.70 -6.12
N LEU A 265 31.56 1.08 -4.96
CA LEU A 265 32.09 -0.26 -4.79
C LEU A 265 31.24 -1.13 -5.72
N GLU A 266 31.87 -1.71 -6.74
CA GLU A 266 31.16 -2.62 -7.62
C GLU A 266 30.74 -3.85 -6.81
N PRO A 267 29.49 -4.31 -6.95
CA PRO A 267 29.04 -5.52 -6.26
C PRO A 267 29.90 -6.71 -6.68
N ARG A 268 29.92 -7.75 -5.86
CA ARG A 268 30.68 -8.97 -6.18
C ARG A 268 30.35 -9.49 -7.57
N SER A 269 31.38 -9.83 -8.33
CA SER A 269 31.27 -10.27 -9.70
C SER A 269 31.34 -11.79 -9.84
N SER A 270 30.91 -12.27 -10.99
CA SER A 270 30.93 -13.66 -11.44
C SER A 270 31.13 -13.66 -12.95
N GLN A 271 31.31 -14.84 -13.55
CA GLN A 271 31.38 -14.98 -15.00
C GLN A 271 30.11 -14.51 -15.76
N PHE A 272 28.97 -14.38 -15.05
CA PHE A 272 27.70 -13.92 -15.62
C PHE A 272 27.46 -12.42 -15.47
N SER A 273 28.32 -11.71 -14.74
CA SER A 273 28.05 -10.34 -14.31
C SER A 273 27.91 -9.34 -15.45
N ASP A 274 28.74 -9.49 -16.49
CA ASP A 274 28.71 -8.62 -17.68
C ASP A 274 27.46 -8.87 -18.52
N GLY A 275 27.11 -10.14 -18.78
CA GLY A 275 25.94 -10.51 -19.57
C GLY A 275 24.61 -10.17 -18.89
N LEU A 276 24.60 -10.12 -17.56
CA LEU A 276 23.45 -9.75 -16.74
C LEU A 276 23.37 -8.25 -16.44
N HIS A 277 24.41 -7.48 -16.76
CA HIS A 277 24.57 -6.07 -16.40
C HIS A 277 24.37 -5.82 -14.89
N VAL A 278 25.01 -6.65 -14.04
CA VAL A 278 24.79 -6.66 -12.58
C VAL A 278 25.01 -5.29 -11.94
N TYR A 279 25.95 -4.49 -12.47
CA TYR A 279 26.25 -3.14 -12.00
C TYR A 279 25.09 -2.13 -12.15
N ASN A 280 24.04 -2.46 -12.91
CA ASN A 280 22.85 -1.64 -13.07
C ASN A 280 21.68 -2.06 -12.17
N TRP A 281 21.80 -3.19 -11.47
CA TRP A 281 20.71 -3.75 -10.70
C TRP A 281 20.38 -2.87 -9.49
N SER A 282 19.10 -2.77 -9.18
CA SER A 282 18.63 -2.23 -7.91
C SER A 282 18.00 -3.37 -7.11
N VAL A 283 18.54 -3.59 -5.92
CA VAL A 283 18.22 -4.75 -5.06
C VAL A 283 17.55 -4.25 -3.78
N SER A 284 16.43 -4.86 -3.44
CA SER A 284 15.66 -4.60 -2.22
C SER A 284 15.06 -5.90 -1.70
N TYR A 285 14.61 -5.92 -0.44
CA TYR A 285 13.80 -7.04 0.04
C TYR A 285 12.49 -7.11 -0.75
N ALA A 286 12.05 -8.32 -1.07
CA ALA A 286 10.76 -8.52 -1.69
C ALA A 286 9.64 -8.15 -0.70
N PRO A 287 8.62 -7.38 -1.13
CA PRO A 287 7.42 -7.21 -0.33
C PRO A 287 6.69 -8.54 -0.18
N ASP A 288 5.84 -8.66 0.84
CA ASP A 288 4.92 -9.79 0.95
C ASP A 288 4.13 -9.98 -0.36
N PRO A 289 3.92 -11.23 -0.85
CA PRO A 289 3.18 -11.50 -2.08
C PRO A 289 1.79 -10.87 -2.14
N GLN A 290 1.12 -10.66 -1.01
CA GLN A 290 -0.19 -10.00 -0.93
C GLN A 290 -0.10 -8.47 -1.12
N ASN A 291 1.07 -7.89 -0.84
CA ASN A 291 1.35 -6.46 -0.96
C ASN A 291 1.89 -6.07 -2.35
N VAL A 292 2.21 -7.05 -3.21
CA VAL A 292 2.64 -6.80 -4.60
C VAL A 292 1.47 -6.26 -5.43
N ARG A 293 1.62 -5.03 -5.94
CA ARG A 293 0.71 -4.46 -6.93
C ARG A 293 1.18 -4.82 -8.33
N TRP A 294 0.58 -5.89 -8.86
CA TRP A 294 0.81 -6.40 -10.23
C TRP A 294 0.25 -5.47 -11.31
#